data_AF-E0X2B9-F1
#
_entry.id   AF-E0X2B9-F1
#
_cell.length_a   1.000
_cell.length_b   1.000
_cell.length_c   1.000
_cell.angle_alpha   90.00
_cell.angle_beta   90.00
_cell.angle_gamma   90.00
#
_symmetry.space_group_name_H-M   'P 1'
#
loop_
_entity.id
_entity.type
_entity.pdbx_description
1 polymer ?
#
loop_
_entity_poly.entity_id
_entity_poly.type
_entity_poly.pdbx_seq_one_letter_code
_entity_poly.pdbx_strand_id
1 'polypeptide(L)'
;GDTLEPLKVVSTRGMTVDTQEYHPEPRVAAIVASHEHPEFIVNIKETGHILLVNYSDIDNLTVTDIGAARFLHDGGWNRTKRYFLTAANQSDKIAVVDSRERNLEALIDVDKIPHPGRGANLDDPEFGPVWVTSALGNDKVTFIGTDPAGHPEHAWKVVRVLNGQGGGSLFVKSHPKSKNLWVDAPLNPDEAISQSIAVFDIENLDAG
;
A
#
# COMPACT_ATOMS: atom_id res chain seq x y z
N GLY A 1 2.43 -1.54 -25.44
CA GLY A 1 3.58 -0.73 -25.00
C GLY A 1 4.87 -1.16 -25.69
N ASP A 2 4.79 -1.89 -26.80
CA ASP A 2 5.88 -2.74 -27.28
C ASP A 2 6.99 -1.93 -27.96
N THR A 3 6.67 -0.72 -28.42
CA THR A 3 7.62 0.21 -29.05
C THR A 3 8.40 1.05 -28.04
N LEU A 4 7.89 1.20 -26.80
CA LEU A 4 8.41 2.09 -25.77
C LEU A 4 8.63 3.55 -26.24
N GLU A 5 7.91 3.97 -27.27
CA GLU A 5 7.97 5.34 -27.77
C GLU A 5 7.53 6.33 -26.68
N PRO A 6 8.30 7.40 -26.39
CA PRO A 6 7.94 8.37 -25.37
C PRO A 6 6.80 9.26 -25.85
N LEU A 7 5.60 9.08 -25.28
CA LEU A 7 4.41 9.83 -25.66
C LEU A 7 4.19 11.10 -24.83
N LYS A 8 4.51 11.07 -23.52
CA LYS A 8 4.27 12.18 -22.60
C LYS A 8 5.31 12.18 -21.47
N VAL A 9 5.74 13.37 -21.08
CA VAL A 9 6.60 13.59 -19.90
C VAL A 9 5.95 14.66 -19.03
N VAL A 10 5.82 14.39 -17.73
CA VAL A 10 5.20 15.28 -16.75
C VAL A 10 6.14 15.44 -15.56
N SER A 11 6.36 16.69 -15.15
CA SER A 11 7.15 17.00 -13.95
C SER A 11 6.32 16.71 -12.69
N THR A 12 6.97 16.21 -11.65
CA THR A 12 6.36 15.95 -10.34
C THR A 12 6.62 17.06 -9.32
N ARG A 13 7.50 18.02 -9.63
CA ARG A 13 7.77 19.21 -8.78
C ARG A 13 6.48 19.91 -8.40
N GLY A 14 6.32 20.22 -7.13
CA GLY A 14 5.06 20.75 -6.62
C GLY A 14 5.14 21.13 -5.15
N MET A 15 3.97 21.33 -4.54
CA MET A 15 3.85 21.73 -3.14
C MET A 15 3.66 20.48 -2.27
N THR A 16 4.15 20.49 -1.03
CA THR A 16 3.85 19.41 -0.08
C THR A 16 2.41 19.51 0.41
N VAL A 17 1.76 18.36 0.64
CA VAL A 17 0.36 18.29 1.03
C VAL A 17 0.07 18.97 2.37
N ASP A 18 1.06 18.99 3.28
CA ASP A 18 0.93 19.48 4.65
C ASP A 18 1.07 21.01 4.76
N THR A 19 2.27 21.52 4.50
CA THR A 19 2.67 22.91 4.72
C THR A 19 2.49 23.77 3.48
N GLN A 20 2.18 23.15 2.33
CA GLN A 20 2.14 23.83 1.04
C GLN A 20 3.46 24.53 0.74
N GLU A 21 4.58 23.89 1.07
CA GLU A 21 5.93 24.34 0.72
C GLU A 21 6.40 23.73 -0.60
N TYR A 22 7.11 24.51 -1.41
CA TYR A 22 7.61 24.01 -2.69
C TYR A 22 8.72 22.97 -2.46
N HIS A 23 8.55 21.79 -3.07
CA HIS A 23 9.54 20.73 -3.08
C HIS A 23 10.17 20.57 -4.47
N PRO A 24 11.49 20.74 -4.63
CA PRO A 24 12.17 20.70 -5.94
C PRO A 24 12.48 19.29 -6.45
N GLU A 25 12.43 18.27 -5.59
CA GLU A 25 12.79 16.89 -5.90
C GLU A 25 11.78 15.84 -5.38
N PRO A 26 10.49 15.94 -5.73
CA PRO A 26 9.51 14.91 -5.38
C PRO A 26 9.60 13.71 -6.31
N ARG A 27 10.07 12.59 -5.78
CA ARG A 27 10.33 11.34 -6.49
C ARG A 27 9.03 10.57 -6.71
N VAL A 28 8.93 9.93 -7.87
CA VAL A 28 7.91 8.90 -8.11
C VAL A 28 8.33 7.63 -7.36
N ALA A 29 7.43 7.07 -6.54
CA ALA A 29 7.72 5.86 -5.78
C ALA A 29 7.12 4.60 -6.44
N ALA A 30 5.82 4.37 -6.26
CA ALA A 30 5.09 3.29 -6.92
C ALA A 30 4.17 3.83 -8.02
N ILE A 31 4.02 3.03 -9.07
CA ILE A 31 3.02 3.22 -10.12
C ILE A 31 2.21 1.93 -10.23
N VAL A 32 0.88 2.03 -10.16
CA VAL A 32 -0.04 0.92 -10.45
C VAL A 32 -1.04 1.34 -11.52
N ALA A 33 -1.63 0.36 -12.21
CA ALA A 33 -2.70 0.62 -13.18
C ALA A 33 -4.06 0.39 -12.53
N SER A 34 -4.98 1.34 -12.71
CA SER A 34 -6.37 1.21 -12.28
C SER A 34 -7.07 0.08 -13.01
N HIS A 35 -7.99 -0.58 -12.32
CA HIS A 35 -8.91 -1.55 -12.90
C HIS A 35 -10.32 -0.97 -13.11
N GLU A 36 -10.56 0.26 -12.64
CA GLU A 36 -11.86 0.95 -12.69
C GLU A 36 -11.92 1.97 -13.83
N HIS A 37 -10.77 2.54 -14.20
CA HIS A 37 -10.65 3.59 -15.24
C HIS A 37 -9.36 3.39 -16.05
N PRO A 38 -9.26 3.99 -17.25
CA PRO A 38 -8.01 4.05 -18.02
C PRO A 38 -7.02 5.03 -17.38
N GLU A 39 -6.56 4.71 -16.18
CA GLU A 39 -5.73 5.56 -15.33
C GLU A 39 -4.50 4.82 -14.77
N PHE A 40 -3.37 5.51 -14.73
CA PHE A 40 -2.27 5.14 -13.84
C PHE A 40 -2.45 5.84 -12.49
N ILE A 41 -2.13 5.15 -11.40
CA ILE A 41 -2.06 5.72 -10.05
C ILE A 41 -0.58 5.83 -9.66
N VAL A 42 -0.14 7.05 -9.38
CA VAL A 42 1.28 7.41 -9.21
C VAL A 42 1.50 8.04 -7.85
N ASN A 43 2.33 7.40 -7.03
CA ASN A 43 2.74 7.96 -5.73
C ASN A 43 3.87 8.97 -5.91
N ILE A 44 3.68 10.17 -5.37
CA ILE A 44 4.69 11.23 -5.33
C ILE A 44 5.18 11.37 -3.88
N LYS A 45 6.39 10.86 -3.63
CA LYS A 45 6.91 10.56 -2.29
C LYS A 45 6.96 11.79 -1.38
N GLU A 46 7.78 12.78 -1.69
CA GLU A 46 8.13 13.86 -0.74
C GLU A 46 6.97 14.82 -0.52
N THR A 47 6.17 15.08 -1.55
CA THR A 47 5.01 15.97 -1.47
C THR A 47 3.80 15.26 -0.87
N GLY A 48 3.71 13.94 -0.96
CA GLY A 48 2.60 13.17 -0.37
C GLY A 48 1.32 13.22 -1.19
N HIS A 49 1.46 13.32 -2.51
CA HIS A 49 0.34 13.33 -3.46
C HIS A 49 0.24 11.99 -4.19
N ILE A 50 -0.99 11.55 -4.45
CA ILE A 50 -1.31 10.39 -5.30
C ILE A 50 -2.01 10.91 -6.55
N LEU A 51 -1.41 10.70 -7.71
CA LEU A 51 -1.94 11.20 -8.99
C LEU A 51 -2.66 10.07 -9.73
N LEU A 52 -3.93 10.29 -10.09
CA LEU A 52 -4.67 9.42 -11.00
C LEU A 52 -4.61 10.05 -12.40
N VAL A 53 -3.73 9.51 -13.25
CA VAL A 53 -3.39 10.05 -14.57
C VAL A 53 -4.17 9.30 -15.63
N ASN A 54 -5.18 9.95 -16.21
CA ASN A 54 -6.01 9.36 -17.26
C ASN A 54 -5.29 9.39 -18.60
N TYR A 55 -5.10 8.23 -19.22
CA TYR A 55 -4.35 8.08 -20.46
C TYR A 55 -5.24 7.97 -21.71
N SER A 56 -6.54 8.25 -21.61
CA SER A 56 -7.47 8.19 -22.75
C SER A 56 -7.24 9.31 -23.76
N ASP A 57 -6.78 10.48 -23.27
CA ASP A 57 -6.38 11.62 -24.07
C ASP A 57 -5.11 12.21 -23.45
N ILE A 58 -3.97 11.92 -24.06
CA ILE A 58 -2.66 12.38 -23.58
C ILE A 58 -2.34 13.82 -24.01
N ASP A 59 -3.08 14.37 -24.98
CA ASP A 59 -2.93 15.75 -25.42
C ASP A 59 -3.65 16.69 -24.46
N ASN A 60 -4.86 16.33 -24.03
CA ASN A 60 -5.67 17.02 -23.01
C ASN A 60 -5.67 16.24 -21.69
N LEU A 61 -4.48 16.03 -21.13
CA LEU A 61 -4.25 15.14 -20.00
C LEU A 61 -5.09 15.51 -18.77
N THR A 62 -5.98 14.61 -18.36
CA THR A 62 -6.74 14.73 -17.11
C THR A 62 -5.98 14.04 -15.98
N VAL A 63 -5.76 14.77 -14.89
CA VAL A 63 -5.11 14.24 -13.69
C VAL A 63 -5.95 14.62 -12.48
N THR A 64 -6.35 13.63 -11.69
CA THR A 64 -6.86 13.87 -10.33
C THR A 64 -5.68 13.84 -9.36
N ASP A 65 -5.47 14.94 -8.65
CA ASP A 65 -4.43 15.08 -7.65
C ASP A 65 -5.03 14.91 -6.24
N ILE A 66 -4.65 13.82 -5.57
CA ILE A 66 -5.15 13.46 -4.24
C ILE A 66 -4.05 13.73 -3.21
N GLY A 67 -4.28 14.68 -2.31
CA GLY A 67 -3.43 14.85 -1.13
C GLY A 67 -3.63 13.67 -0.16
N ALA A 68 -2.53 13.02 0.23
CA ALA A 68 -2.54 11.89 1.15
C ALA A 68 -1.65 12.18 2.38
N ALA A 69 -0.45 11.62 2.42
CA ALA A 69 0.54 11.85 3.48
C ALA A 69 1.94 11.82 2.87
N ARG A 70 2.89 12.55 3.47
CA ARG A 70 4.26 12.60 2.96
C ARG A 70 4.95 11.24 3.08
N PHE A 71 5.97 11.05 2.26
CA PHE A 71 6.79 9.85 2.18
C PHE A 71 6.05 8.60 1.67
N LEU A 72 5.09 8.80 0.77
CA LEU A 72 4.49 7.69 0.00
C LEU A 72 5.58 6.79 -0.60
N HIS A 73 5.32 5.50 -0.61
CA HIS A 73 6.25 4.51 -1.09
C HIS A 73 5.52 3.48 -1.96
N ASP A 74 5.39 2.27 -1.46
CA ASP A 74 4.80 1.10 -2.09
C ASP A 74 3.38 0.83 -1.61
N GLY A 75 2.68 -0.04 -2.31
CA GLY A 75 1.28 -0.31 -2.08
C GLY A 75 0.71 -1.29 -3.08
N GLY A 76 -0.52 -1.72 -2.85
CA GLY A 76 -1.21 -2.62 -3.74
C GLY A 76 -2.71 -2.55 -3.63
N TRP A 77 -3.34 -3.24 -4.56
CA TRP A 77 -4.79 -3.33 -4.63
C TRP A 77 -5.35 -4.21 -3.51
N ASN A 78 -6.49 -3.81 -2.95
CA ASN A 78 -7.35 -4.72 -2.24
C ASN A 78 -7.83 -5.86 -3.18
N ARG A 79 -8.40 -6.93 -2.65
CA ARG A 79 -8.77 -8.11 -3.45
C ARG A 79 -9.72 -7.82 -4.62
N THR A 80 -10.57 -6.80 -4.50
CA THR A 80 -11.53 -6.42 -5.55
C THR A 80 -10.92 -5.53 -6.63
N LYS A 81 -9.68 -5.07 -6.43
CA LYS A 81 -8.95 -4.16 -7.32
C LYS A 81 -9.63 -2.80 -7.52
N ARG A 82 -10.38 -2.36 -6.51
CA ARG A 82 -11.00 -1.03 -6.46
C ARG A 82 -10.24 -0.07 -5.56
N TYR A 83 -9.72 -0.55 -4.44
CA TYR A 83 -9.05 0.30 -3.47
C TYR A 83 -7.55 0.08 -3.53
N PHE A 84 -6.80 1.16 -3.73
CA PHE A 84 -5.35 1.16 -3.68
C PHE A 84 -4.91 1.52 -2.27
N LEU A 85 -4.22 0.60 -1.59
CA LEU A 85 -3.66 0.81 -0.26
C LEU A 85 -2.16 1.03 -0.39
N THR A 86 -1.64 2.12 0.15
CA THR A 86 -0.22 2.47 0.03
C THR A 86 0.37 3.04 1.31
N ALA A 87 1.62 2.68 1.58
CA ALA A 87 2.37 3.13 2.74
C ALA A 87 2.94 4.54 2.54
N ALA A 88 2.62 5.43 3.48
CA ALA A 88 3.37 6.66 3.75
C ALA A 88 4.37 6.35 4.88
N ASN A 89 5.48 5.71 4.52
CA ASN A 89 6.24 4.91 5.48
C ASN A 89 6.88 5.73 6.61
N GLN A 90 7.49 6.88 6.32
CA GLN A 90 8.02 7.77 7.37
C GLN A 90 6.96 8.63 8.07
N SER A 91 5.69 8.42 7.74
CA SER A 91 4.55 9.02 8.44
C SER A 91 3.70 8.00 9.17
N ASP A 92 4.13 6.72 9.23
CA ASP A 92 3.47 5.63 9.95
C ASP A 92 1.99 5.47 9.58
N LYS A 93 1.66 5.64 8.28
CA LYS A 93 0.29 5.64 7.75
C LYS A 93 0.13 4.73 6.54
N ILE A 94 -1.08 4.21 6.38
CA ILE A 94 -1.58 3.60 5.15
C ILE A 94 -2.67 4.52 4.56
N ALA A 95 -2.44 5.03 3.36
CA ALA A 95 -3.45 5.75 2.59
C ALA A 95 -4.28 4.76 1.76
N VAL A 96 -5.60 4.97 1.75
CA VAL A 96 -6.55 4.19 0.95
C VAL A 96 -7.19 5.12 -0.07
N VAL A 97 -7.03 4.79 -1.35
CA VAL A 97 -7.65 5.52 -2.47
C VAL A 97 -8.73 4.65 -3.10
N ASP A 98 -9.95 5.17 -3.21
CA ASP A 98 -10.98 4.54 -4.05
C ASP A 98 -10.72 4.93 -5.51
N SER A 99 -10.24 4.00 -6.32
CA SER A 99 -9.95 4.32 -7.72
C SER A 99 -11.20 4.53 -8.55
N ARG A 100 -12.38 4.06 -8.10
CA ARG A 100 -13.63 4.27 -8.82
C ARG A 100 -14.12 5.70 -8.66
N GLU A 101 -14.16 6.17 -7.41
CA GLU A 101 -14.65 7.50 -7.05
C GLU A 101 -13.56 8.59 -7.11
N ARG A 102 -12.29 8.19 -7.28
CA ARG A 102 -11.11 9.06 -7.42
C ARG A 102 -10.88 9.97 -6.20
N ASN A 103 -11.08 9.44 -5.01
CA ASN A 103 -10.91 10.16 -3.75
C ASN A 103 -10.05 9.38 -2.75
N LEU A 104 -9.55 10.12 -1.74
CA LEU A 104 -8.96 9.52 -0.56
C LEU A 104 -10.09 9.02 0.35
N GLU A 105 -10.09 7.72 0.60
CA GLU A 105 -11.11 7.06 1.43
C GLU A 105 -10.69 7.06 2.91
N ALA A 106 -9.41 6.81 3.19
CA ALA A 106 -8.90 6.79 4.57
C ALA A 106 -7.39 7.05 4.65
N LEU A 107 -6.97 7.55 5.82
CA LEU A 107 -5.57 7.54 6.29
C LEU A 107 -5.54 6.78 7.61
N ILE A 108 -4.93 5.61 7.61
CA ILE A 108 -4.96 4.67 8.71
C ILE A 108 -3.60 4.72 9.41
N ASP A 109 -3.59 5.00 10.71
CA ASP A 109 -2.39 4.92 11.52
C ASP A 109 -1.98 3.44 11.71
N VAL A 110 -0.70 3.17 11.50
CA VAL A 110 -0.08 1.85 11.71
C VAL A 110 1.20 2.01 12.50
N ASP A 111 1.77 0.90 12.97
CA ASP A 111 3.00 0.99 13.76
C ASP A 111 4.23 1.16 12.86
N LYS A 112 5.06 2.16 13.19
CA LYS A 112 6.41 2.46 12.71
C LYS A 112 6.89 1.80 11.40
N ILE A 113 6.95 2.60 10.34
CA ILE A 113 7.56 2.30 9.03
C ILE A 113 6.96 1.03 8.39
N PRO A 114 5.68 1.06 7.99
CA PRO A 114 5.08 -0.02 7.20
C PRO A 114 5.82 -0.20 5.87
N HIS A 115 6.03 -1.44 5.45
CA HIS A 115 6.67 -1.78 4.17
C HIS A 115 5.99 -3.01 3.53
N PRO A 116 4.89 -2.81 2.77
CA PRO A 116 4.08 -3.91 2.27
C PRO A 116 4.62 -4.63 1.02
N GLY A 117 5.45 -3.99 0.21
CA GLY A 117 5.48 -4.25 -1.22
C GLY A 117 4.10 -3.95 -1.84
N ARG A 118 3.44 -4.99 -2.39
CA ARG A 118 2.02 -4.91 -2.80
C ARG A 118 1.05 -5.33 -1.69
N GLY A 119 1.58 -5.78 -0.56
CA GLY A 119 0.83 -6.41 0.51
C GLY A 119 0.27 -7.80 0.14
N ALA A 120 -0.49 -8.37 1.06
CA ALA A 120 -1.20 -9.63 0.87
C ALA A 120 -2.69 -9.45 1.16
N ASN A 121 -3.54 -9.94 0.26
CA ASN A 121 -4.99 -9.95 0.48
C ASN A 121 -5.40 -11.33 1.01
N LEU A 122 -6.15 -11.36 2.11
CA LEU A 122 -6.62 -12.57 2.79
C LEU A 122 -8.12 -12.48 3.07
N ASP A 123 -8.72 -13.63 3.32
CA ASP A 123 -10.01 -13.75 4.01
C ASP A 123 -9.70 -14.11 5.47
N ASP A 124 -9.77 -13.13 6.37
CA ASP A 124 -9.60 -13.36 7.81
C ASP A 124 -10.85 -14.07 8.36
N PRO A 125 -10.70 -15.15 9.16
CA PRO A 125 -11.84 -15.92 9.68
C PRO A 125 -12.82 -15.11 10.54
N GLU A 126 -12.36 -14.03 11.16
CA GLU A 126 -13.15 -13.19 12.07
C GLU A 126 -13.58 -11.88 11.41
N PHE A 127 -12.67 -11.24 10.66
CA PHE A 127 -12.87 -9.88 10.14
C PHE A 127 -13.19 -9.80 8.65
N GLY A 128 -13.26 -10.94 7.96
CA GLY A 128 -13.55 -10.98 6.53
C GLY A 128 -12.37 -10.48 5.66
N PRO A 129 -12.63 -9.85 4.50
CA PRO A 129 -11.57 -9.45 3.58
C PRO A 129 -10.60 -8.40 4.15
N VAL A 130 -9.33 -8.76 4.25
CA VAL A 130 -8.26 -7.90 4.77
C VAL A 130 -7.10 -7.76 3.79
N TRP A 131 -6.37 -6.66 3.93
CA TRP A 131 -5.07 -6.43 3.32
C TRP A 131 -4.00 -6.30 4.40
N VAL A 132 -2.85 -6.92 4.17
CA VAL A 132 -1.80 -7.10 5.17
C VAL A 132 -0.51 -6.40 4.74
N THR A 133 0.17 -5.78 5.71
CA THR A 133 1.53 -5.24 5.60
C THR A 133 2.39 -5.70 6.76
N SER A 134 3.68 -5.94 6.53
CA SER A 134 4.69 -5.97 7.60
C SER A 134 5.32 -4.59 7.77
N ALA A 135 6.28 -4.49 8.68
CA ALA A 135 6.99 -3.26 8.98
C ALA A 135 8.51 -3.45 8.94
N LEU A 136 9.21 -2.39 8.56
CA LEU A 136 10.66 -2.34 8.61
C LEU A 136 11.14 -2.04 10.04
N GLY A 137 10.41 -1.19 10.77
CA GLY A 137 10.83 -0.62 12.04
C GLY A 137 10.54 -1.44 13.29
N ASN A 138 9.76 -2.53 13.16
CA ASN A 138 9.32 -3.42 14.25
C ASN A 138 8.91 -4.78 13.66
N ASP A 139 8.52 -5.71 14.51
CA ASP A 139 8.09 -7.07 14.17
C ASP A 139 6.60 -7.19 13.79
N LYS A 140 5.84 -6.10 13.75
CA LYS A 140 4.38 -6.18 13.58
C LYS A 140 3.99 -6.50 12.15
N VAL A 141 2.95 -7.33 12.04
CA VAL A 141 2.25 -7.67 10.81
C VAL A 141 0.81 -7.18 10.97
N THR A 142 0.47 -6.11 10.27
CA THR A 142 -0.77 -5.35 10.45
C THR A 142 -1.81 -5.73 9.40
N PHE A 143 -3.01 -6.05 9.84
CA PHE A 143 -4.15 -6.44 9.01
C PHE A 143 -5.18 -5.31 9.01
N ILE A 144 -5.61 -4.90 7.81
CA ILE A 144 -6.55 -3.80 7.60
C ILE A 144 -7.79 -4.34 6.91
N GLY A 145 -8.99 -4.06 7.43
CA GLY A 145 -10.26 -4.42 6.79
C GLY A 145 -10.48 -3.66 5.49
N THR A 146 -10.94 -4.33 4.44
CA THR A 146 -11.03 -3.76 3.07
C THR A 146 -12.38 -3.95 2.38
N ASP A 147 -13.43 -4.28 3.13
CA ASP A 147 -14.76 -4.53 2.60
C ASP A 147 -15.82 -3.61 3.22
N PRO A 148 -15.94 -2.35 2.75
CA PRO A 148 -16.93 -1.40 3.26
C PRO A 148 -18.38 -1.79 2.97
N ALA A 149 -18.65 -2.75 2.09
CA ALA A 149 -20.00 -3.19 1.75
C ALA A 149 -20.48 -4.35 2.64
N GLY A 150 -19.64 -5.37 2.83
CA GLY A 150 -19.97 -6.54 3.62
C GLY A 150 -19.58 -6.45 5.10
N HIS A 151 -18.52 -5.69 5.42
CA HIS A 151 -17.93 -5.57 6.76
C HIS A 151 -17.66 -4.09 7.13
N PRO A 152 -18.68 -3.21 7.07
CA PRO A 152 -18.50 -1.76 7.22
C PRO A 152 -17.91 -1.35 8.58
N GLU A 153 -18.14 -2.12 9.64
CA GLU A 153 -17.59 -1.90 10.97
C GLU A 153 -16.06 -2.09 11.04
N HIS A 154 -15.50 -2.86 10.11
CA HIS A 154 -14.07 -3.22 10.02
C HIS A 154 -13.33 -2.49 8.91
N ALA A 155 -14.04 -1.99 7.90
CA ALA A 155 -13.45 -1.30 6.76
C ALA A 155 -12.56 -0.13 7.21
N TRP A 156 -11.35 -0.10 6.65
CA TRP A 156 -10.35 0.95 6.85
C TRP A 156 -9.87 1.10 8.29
N LYS A 157 -9.91 0.01 9.06
CA LYS A 157 -9.36 -0.06 10.42
C LYS A 157 -8.33 -1.17 10.50
N VAL A 158 -7.34 -0.97 11.38
CA VAL A 158 -6.49 -2.07 11.84
C VAL A 158 -7.36 -3.01 12.68
N VAL A 159 -7.51 -4.25 12.22
CA VAL A 159 -8.37 -5.25 12.86
C VAL A 159 -7.59 -6.34 13.58
N ARG A 160 -6.36 -6.63 13.12
CA ARG A 160 -5.47 -7.61 13.74
C ARG A 160 -4.02 -7.14 13.60
N VAL A 161 -3.22 -7.46 14.62
CA VAL A 161 -1.76 -7.29 14.59
C VAL A 161 -1.13 -8.59 15.09
N LEU A 162 -0.32 -9.21 14.25
CA LEU A 162 0.52 -10.35 14.63
C LEU A 162 1.97 -9.89 14.80
N ASN A 163 2.79 -10.72 15.42
CA ASN A 163 4.24 -10.50 15.52
C ASN A 163 4.97 -11.50 14.61
N GLY A 164 5.71 -10.98 13.64
CA GLY A 164 6.65 -11.73 12.83
C GLY A 164 7.93 -12.07 13.61
N GLN A 165 8.97 -12.48 12.90
CA GLN A 165 10.23 -12.91 13.54
C GLN A 165 11.01 -11.75 14.17
N GLY A 166 10.79 -10.52 13.72
CA GLY A 166 11.56 -9.35 14.11
C GLY A 166 11.37 -8.18 13.14
N GLY A 167 12.03 -7.06 13.42
CA GLY A 167 12.13 -5.94 12.49
C GLY A 167 12.93 -6.27 11.23
N GLY A 168 12.90 -5.37 10.25
CA GLY A 168 13.60 -5.54 8.98
C GLY A 168 12.83 -6.31 7.91
N SER A 169 11.52 -6.49 8.08
CA SER A 169 10.64 -7.08 7.06
C SER A 169 10.50 -6.14 5.85
N LEU A 170 10.47 -6.73 4.65
CA LEU A 170 10.27 -6.00 3.39
C LEU A 170 9.02 -6.46 2.66
N PHE A 171 8.64 -7.74 2.79
CA PHE A 171 7.52 -8.30 2.04
C PHE A 171 6.66 -9.24 2.88
N VAL A 172 5.35 -9.13 2.67
CA VAL A 172 4.37 -10.15 3.01
C VAL A 172 3.80 -10.77 1.75
N LYS A 173 3.42 -12.05 1.81
CA LYS A 173 2.82 -12.74 0.66
C LYS A 173 1.81 -13.80 1.05
N SER A 174 0.75 -13.87 0.25
CA SER A 174 -0.16 -15.02 0.19
C SER A 174 -0.72 -15.19 -1.23
N HIS A 175 -1.64 -16.14 -1.42
CA HIS A 175 -2.34 -16.42 -2.66
C HIS A 175 -3.75 -16.96 -2.35
N PRO A 176 -4.80 -16.67 -3.16
CA PRO A 176 -6.17 -17.15 -2.92
C PRO A 176 -6.37 -18.69 -2.88
N LYS A 177 -5.33 -19.47 -3.17
CA LYS A 177 -5.32 -20.94 -3.12
C LYS A 177 -4.37 -21.48 -2.04
N SER A 178 -3.79 -20.60 -1.23
CA SER A 178 -2.88 -20.93 -0.15
C SER A 178 -3.57 -20.62 1.18
N LYS A 179 -3.27 -21.44 2.19
CA LYS A 179 -3.65 -21.19 3.58
C LYS A 179 -2.53 -20.52 4.37
N ASN A 180 -1.46 -20.09 3.69
CA ASN A 180 -0.28 -19.54 4.34
C ASN A 180 -0.17 -18.03 4.11
N LEU A 181 0.21 -17.31 5.15
CA LEU A 181 0.77 -15.96 5.06
C LEU A 181 2.27 -16.03 5.35
N TRP A 182 3.08 -15.58 4.39
CA TRP A 182 4.53 -15.59 4.45
C TRP A 182 5.03 -14.18 4.78
N VAL A 183 5.98 -14.06 5.72
CA VAL A 183 6.56 -12.79 6.16
C VAL A 183 8.07 -12.95 6.28
N ASP A 184 8.82 -12.15 5.53
CA ASP A 184 10.29 -12.15 5.57
C ASP A 184 10.84 -11.16 6.61
N ALA A 185 12.15 -11.23 6.88
CA ALA A 185 12.87 -10.26 7.71
C ALA A 185 14.31 -10.01 7.22
N PRO A 186 14.53 -9.74 5.93
CA PRO A 186 15.87 -9.77 5.32
C PRO A 186 16.82 -8.68 5.84
N LEU A 187 16.29 -7.59 6.41
CA LEU A 187 17.10 -6.51 6.98
C LEU A 187 17.26 -6.64 8.51
N ASN A 188 16.85 -7.76 9.10
CA ASN A 188 17.10 -8.03 10.49
C ASN A 188 18.62 -8.20 10.74
N PRO A 189 19.18 -7.63 11.82
CA PRO A 189 20.61 -7.78 12.11
C PRO A 189 21.00 -9.18 12.58
N ASP A 190 20.05 -10.01 13.02
CA ASP A 190 20.31 -11.41 13.36
C ASP A 190 20.32 -12.27 12.08
N GLU A 191 21.41 -13.00 11.86
CA GLU A 191 21.60 -13.87 10.71
C GLU A 191 20.56 -15.00 10.66
N ALA A 192 20.19 -15.55 11.82
CA ALA A 192 19.20 -16.62 11.89
C ALA A 192 17.80 -16.13 11.47
N ILE A 193 17.48 -14.87 11.73
CA ILE A 193 16.22 -14.25 11.34
C ILE A 193 16.26 -13.86 9.86
N SER A 194 17.29 -13.11 9.44
CA SER A 194 17.40 -12.60 8.06
C SER A 194 17.53 -13.68 6.99
N GLN A 195 17.97 -14.88 7.35
CA GLN A 195 18.05 -16.05 6.47
C GLN A 195 16.83 -16.99 6.58
N SER A 196 15.75 -16.57 7.25
CA SER A 196 14.54 -17.39 7.41
C SER A 196 13.25 -16.61 7.10
N ILE A 197 12.11 -17.31 7.10
CA ILE A 197 10.79 -16.76 6.76
C ILE A 197 9.76 -17.27 7.78
N ALA A 198 8.93 -16.38 8.32
CA ALA A 198 7.77 -16.77 9.12
C ALA A 198 6.59 -17.16 8.23
N VAL A 199 5.86 -18.19 8.64
CA VAL A 199 4.69 -18.69 7.92
C VAL A 199 3.56 -18.89 8.91
N PHE A 200 2.49 -18.11 8.74
CA PHE A 200 1.28 -18.19 9.55
C PHE A 200 0.22 -19.03 8.82
N ASP A 201 -0.53 -19.83 9.57
CA ASP A 201 -1.75 -20.49 9.10
C ASP A 201 -2.92 -19.50 9.17
N ILE A 202 -3.49 -19.15 8.00
CA ILE A 202 -4.58 -18.19 7.88
C ILE A 202 -5.86 -18.70 8.57
N GLU A 203 -6.03 -20.02 8.65
CA GLU A 203 -7.19 -20.62 9.32
C GLU A 203 -7.06 -20.64 10.85
N ASN A 204 -5.86 -20.34 11.38
CA ASN A 204 -5.57 -20.37 12.81
C ASN A 204 -4.47 -19.36 13.18
N LEU A 205 -4.74 -18.07 12.95
CA LEU A 205 -3.77 -16.98 13.15
C LEU A 205 -3.33 -16.79 14.61
N ASP A 206 -4.07 -17.35 15.57
CA ASP A 206 -3.77 -17.25 17.01
C ASP A 206 -2.85 -18.38 17.52
N ALA A 207 -2.53 -19.38 16.69
CA ALA A 207 -1.68 -20.51 17.08
C ALA A 207 -0.17 -20.25 16.92
N GLY A 208 0.21 -19.09 16.41
CA GLY A 208 1.59 -18.68 16.09
C GLY A 208 2.15 -17.65 17.04
#